data_AF-A0A5A9ZXA1-F1
#
_entry.id   AF-A0A5A9ZXA1-F1
#
_cell.length_a   1.000
_cell.length_b   1.000
_cell.length_c   1.000
_cell.angle_alpha   90.00
_cell.angle_beta   90.00
_cell.angle_gamma   90.00
#
_symmetry.space_group_name_H-M   'P 1'
#
loop_
_entity.id
_entity.type
_entity.pdbx_description
1 polymer ?
#
loop_
_entity_poly.entity_id
_entity_poly.type
_entity_poly.pdbx_seq_one_letter_code
_entity_poly.pdbx_strand_id
1 'polypeptide(L)'
;MTEPGHIWRQIEELMAGAHGQVTLVAPFIKREVLAATLFALPATVEDIECITRWVPEEVAAGVSDPEIIELAEEDKRLRIALCPSLHAKLYLTGERCLIGSANLTGKATGRVPNANIEILVEAPAAHPEVVRVLTEIEARAVEATPHMADLVRRQADLLKEHRPAASDQPREETLQGWYPVTRRPEAIYPYYCGRAQFGRSVEAAILRDLALIGMPAGLSETEFSDVIEGRLREIPALQALVAGNRLSNVELQHALQEQTGMTDEQARRTTETIAAWLRHFGRFYTDVGTWEIRHGQELH
;
A
#
# COMPACT_ATOMS: atom_id res chain seq x y z
N MET A 1 17.33 -31.98 -9.42
CA MET A 1 16.68 -32.14 -8.10
C MET A 1 16.86 -30.82 -7.38
N THR A 2 15.78 -30.10 -7.08
CA THR A 2 15.86 -28.85 -6.29
C THR A 2 16.23 -29.22 -4.87
N GLU A 3 17.39 -28.80 -4.38
CA GLU A 3 17.76 -28.98 -2.97
C GLU A 3 16.79 -28.15 -2.11
N PRO A 4 16.03 -28.77 -1.18
CA PRO A 4 15.15 -28.03 -0.27
C PRO A 4 15.95 -26.96 0.47
N GLY A 5 15.40 -25.75 0.56
CA GLY A 5 16.05 -24.63 1.26
C GLY A 5 17.32 -24.07 0.59
N HIS A 6 17.58 -24.36 -0.70
CA HIS A 6 18.72 -23.76 -1.41
C HIS A 6 18.74 -22.23 -1.33
N ILE A 7 17.59 -21.59 -1.59
CA ILE A 7 17.43 -20.13 -1.53
C ILE A 7 17.73 -19.61 -0.12
N TRP A 8 17.20 -20.26 0.92
CA TRP A 8 17.51 -19.90 2.30
C TRP A 8 19.01 -19.97 2.59
N ARG A 9 19.69 -21.05 2.18
CA ARG A 9 21.14 -21.18 2.40
C ARG A 9 21.93 -20.06 1.72
N GLN A 10 21.58 -19.69 0.49
CA GLN A 10 22.24 -18.56 -0.18
C GLN A 10 22.09 -17.26 0.65
N ILE A 11 20.87 -16.97 1.13
CA ILE A 11 20.62 -15.79 1.96
C ILE A 11 21.39 -15.89 3.29
N GLU A 12 21.32 -17.03 3.97
CA GLU A 12 21.98 -17.29 5.25
C GLU A 12 23.51 -17.15 5.14
N GLU A 13 24.12 -17.70 4.08
CA GLU A 13 25.55 -17.57 3.80
C GLU A 13 25.94 -16.10 3.52
N LEU A 14 25.12 -15.36 2.76
CA LEU A 14 25.34 -13.93 2.53
C LEU A 14 25.26 -13.12 3.83
N MET A 15 24.27 -13.41 4.68
CA MET A 15 24.07 -12.72 5.96
C MET A 15 25.18 -13.05 6.97
N ALA A 16 25.59 -14.31 7.07
CA ALA A 16 26.65 -14.75 7.98
C ALA A 16 28.02 -14.10 7.67
N GLY A 17 28.25 -13.74 6.41
CA GLY A 17 29.46 -13.01 5.99
C GLY A 17 29.36 -11.48 6.08
N ALA A 18 28.23 -10.94 6.54
CA ALA A 18 27.99 -9.50 6.55
C ALA A 18 28.82 -8.76 7.60
N HIS A 19 29.15 -7.50 7.31
CA HIS A 19 29.83 -6.59 8.21
C HIS A 19 29.38 -5.15 7.91
N GLY A 20 29.34 -4.29 8.94
CA GLY A 20 28.88 -2.92 8.79
C GLY A 20 27.37 -2.83 8.57
N GLN A 21 26.96 -2.66 7.31
CA GLN A 21 25.57 -2.43 6.93
C GLN A 21 24.99 -3.58 6.10
N VAL A 22 23.71 -3.88 6.34
CA VAL A 22 22.91 -4.82 5.54
C VAL A 22 21.66 -4.12 5.03
N THR A 23 21.34 -4.35 3.75
CA THR A 23 20.09 -3.87 3.15
C THR A 23 19.28 -5.05 2.63
N LEU A 24 18.05 -5.19 3.13
CA LEU A 24 17.08 -6.22 2.74
C LEU A 24 15.95 -5.54 1.98
N VAL A 25 15.74 -5.92 0.73
CA VAL A 25 14.72 -5.34 -0.14
C VAL A 25 13.84 -6.45 -0.66
N ALA A 26 12.56 -6.44 -0.31
CA ALA A 26 11.54 -7.28 -0.94
C ALA A 26 10.14 -6.71 -0.66
N PRO A 27 9.19 -6.75 -1.60
CA PRO A 27 7.82 -6.30 -1.35
C PRO A 27 7.11 -7.16 -0.31
N PHE A 28 7.48 -8.44 -0.17
CA PHE A 28 6.91 -9.35 0.83
C PHE A 28 7.99 -9.83 1.77
N ILE A 29 7.86 -9.47 3.04
CA ILE A 29 8.73 -9.89 4.12
C ILE A 29 7.84 -10.41 5.22
N LYS A 30 8.10 -11.63 5.69
CA LYS A 30 7.38 -12.27 6.79
C LYS A 30 8.19 -12.19 8.06
N ARG A 31 7.52 -11.93 9.21
CA ARG A 31 8.19 -11.73 10.50
C ARG A 31 9.11 -12.90 10.86
N GLU A 32 8.63 -14.14 10.73
CA GLU A 32 9.40 -15.33 11.08
C GLU A 32 10.65 -15.53 10.21
N VAL A 33 10.62 -15.06 8.96
CA VAL A 33 11.75 -15.16 8.05
C VAL A 33 12.73 -14.02 8.27
N LEU A 34 12.23 -12.81 8.49
CA LEU A 34 13.07 -11.67 8.88
C LEU A 34 13.80 -11.96 10.19
N ALA A 35 13.11 -12.43 11.23
CA ALA A 35 13.72 -12.76 12.52
C ALA A 35 14.87 -13.78 12.38
N ALA A 36 14.69 -14.81 11.57
CA ALA A 36 15.77 -15.78 11.29
C ALA A 36 16.92 -15.17 10.48
N THR A 37 16.62 -14.23 9.58
CA THR A 37 17.64 -13.50 8.80
C THR A 37 18.48 -12.65 9.74
N LEU A 38 17.85 -11.94 10.68
CA LEU A 38 18.53 -11.17 11.71
C LEU A 38 19.38 -12.06 12.63
N PHE A 39 18.90 -13.25 12.98
CA PHE A 39 19.65 -14.21 13.79
C PHE A 39 20.93 -14.71 13.10
N ALA A 40 20.95 -14.77 11.76
CA ALA A 40 22.13 -15.17 10.99
C ALA A 40 23.19 -14.05 10.90
N LEU A 41 22.86 -12.81 11.26
CA LEU A 41 23.78 -11.68 11.14
C LEU A 41 24.82 -11.69 12.27
N PRO A 42 26.11 -11.44 11.95
CA PRO A 42 27.13 -11.21 12.95
C PRO A 42 26.83 -9.99 13.84
N ALA A 43 27.37 -10.01 15.06
CA ALA A 43 27.30 -8.87 15.98
C ALA A 43 28.06 -7.61 15.46
N THR A 44 28.92 -7.78 14.46
CA THR A 44 29.65 -6.70 13.77
C THR A 44 28.81 -5.92 12.75
N VAL A 45 27.58 -6.36 12.49
CA VAL A 45 26.61 -5.57 11.73
C VAL A 45 26.02 -4.55 12.68
N GLU A 46 26.19 -3.28 12.36
CA GLU A 46 25.77 -2.13 13.16
C GLU A 46 24.44 -1.56 12.65
N ASP A 47 24.13 -1.77 11.37
CA ASP A 47 22.99 -1.16 10.71
C ASP A 47 22.30 -2.12 9.74
N ILE A 48 20.97 -2.19 9.85
CA ILE A 48 20.13 -3.09 9.05
C ILE A 48 18.96 -2.28 8.53
N GLU A 49 18.93 -2.09 7.21
CA GLU A 49 17.83 -1.44 6.52
C GLU A 49 16.94 -2.49 5.85
N CYS A 50 15.67 -2.51 6.19
CA CYS A 50 14.69 -3.42 5.62
C CYS A 50 13.62 -2.62 4.89
N ILE A 51 13.66 -2.66 3.56
CA ILE A 51 12.73 -1.94 2.69
C ILE A 51 11.68 -2.90 2.14
N THR A 52 10.42 -2.58 2.40
CA THR A 52 9.26 -3.38 1.99
C THR A 52 8.12 -2.49 1.47
N ARG A 53 6.93 -3.06 1.25
CA ARG A 53 5.70 -2.30 1.07
C ARG A 53 4.57 -2.93 1.89
N TRP A 54 3.65 -2.10 2.35
CA TRP A 54 2.42 -2.56 3.00
C TRP A 54 1.20 -2.06 2.24
N VAL A 55 0.52 -2.99 1.58
CA VAL A 55 -0.72 -2.75 0.86
C VAL A 55 -1.85 -3.53 1.56
N PRO A 56 -3.00 -2.92 1.86
CA PRO A 56 -4.08 -3.56 2.62
C PRO A 56 -4.51 -4.93 2.09
N GLU A 57 -4.65 -5.09 0.77
CA GLU A 57 -5.05 -6.34 0.13
C GLU A 57 -4.02 -7.45 0.31
N GLU A 58 -2.73 -7.10 0.33
CA GLU A 58 -1.62 -8.03 0.49
C GLU A 58 -1.50 -8.50 1.95
N VAL A 59 -1.76 -7.60 2.89
CA VAL A 59 -1.88 -7.93 4.31
C VAL A 59 -3.13 -8.78 4.55
N ALA A 60 -4.25 -8.44 3.92
CA ALA A 60 -5.51 -9.19 4.02
C ALA A 60 -5.38 -10.62 3.48
N ALA A 61 -4.64 -10.80 2.38
CA ALA A 61 -4.31 -12.10 1.79
C ALA A 61 -3.24 -12.87 2.59
N GLY A 62 -2.63 -12.25 3.60
CA GLY A 62 -1.59 -12.88 4.42
C GLY A 62 -0.25 -13.06 3.71
N VAL A 63 0.05 -12.30 2.66
CA VAL A 63 1.35 -12.36 1.96
C VAL A 63 2.33 -11.29 2.44
N SER A 64 1.83 -10.14 2.91
CA SER A 64 2.61 -9.11 3.60
C SER A 64 2.40 -9.20 5.13
N ASP A 65 3.29 -8.60 5.91
CA ASP A 65 3.34 -8.74 7.38
C ASP A 65 3.83 -7.42 8.01
N PRO A 66 2.90 -6.54 8.42
CA PRO A 66 3.23 -5.29 9.11
C PRO A 66 3.83 -5.51 10.51
N GLU A 67 3.65 -6.69 11.12
CA GLU A 67 4.18 -7.03 12.45
C GLU A 67 5.71 -7.12 12.47
N ILE A 68 6.39 -7.04 11.31
CA ILE A 68 7.84 -6.87 11.25
C ILE A 68 8.33 -5.59 11.95
N ILE A 69 7.46 -4.58 12.12
CA ILE A 69 7.81 -3.33 12.80
C ILE A 69 8.21 -3.56 14.26
N GLU A 70 7.63 -4.57 14.90
CA GLU A 70 7.93 -4.94 16.29
C GLU A 70 9.36 -5.48 16.43
N LEU A 71 9.92 -6.09 15.37
CA LEU A 71 11.33 -6.51 15.37
C LEU A 71 12.29 -5.31 15.43
N ALA A 72 11.89 -4.14 14.91
CA ALA A 72 12.68 -2.91 15.02
C ALA A 72 12.60 -2.29 16.43
N GLU A 73 11.56 -2.62 17.20
CA GLU A 73 11.52 -2.28 18.62
C GLU A 73 12.50 -3.14 19.43
N GLU A 74 12.62 -4.43 19.07
CA GLU A 74 13.48 -5.44 19.69
C GLU A 74 14.98 -5.28 19.33
N ASP A 75 15.31 -5.02 18.06
CA ASP A 75 16.69 -4.84 17.57
C ASP A 75 16.89 -3.40 17.06
N LYS A 76 17.66 -2.60 17.83
CA LYS A 76 17.93 -1.18 17.51
C LYS A 76 18.77 -0.96 16.24
N ARG A 77 19.36 -2.02 15.68
CA ARG A 77 20.07 -1.96 14.41
C ARG A 77 19.10 -1.95 13.22
N LEU A 78 17.87 -2.44 13.42
CA LEU A 78 16.89 -2.60 12.37
C LEU A 78 16.07 -1.32 12.17
N ARG A 79 16.06 -0.81 10.95
CA ARG A 79 15.11 0.20 10.46
C ARG A 79 14.24 -0.41 9.37
N ILE A 80 12.94 -0.16 9.44
CA ILE A 80 11.99 -0.56 8.40
C ILE A 80 11.62 0.67 7.58
N ALA A 81 11.70 0.57 6.26
CA ALA A 81 11.23 1.59 5.34
C ALA A 81 10.19 1.02 4.38
N LEU A 82 9.24 1.86 3.97
CA LEU A 82 8.17 1.53 3.04
C LEU A 82 8.41 2.23 1.71
N CYS A 83 8.42 1.46 0.62
CA CYS A 83 8.40 1.96 -0.74
C CYS A 83 7.20 1.34 -1.46
N PRO A 84 6.06 2.04 -1.56
CA PRO A 84 4.81 1.47 -2.11
C PRO A 84 4.95 0.92 -3.53
N SER A 85 5.82 1.53 -4.35
CA SER A 85 6.12 1.08 -5.72
C SER A 85 7.12 -0.09 -5.81
N LEU A 86 7.57 -0.63 -4.67
CA LEU A 86 8.60 -1.67 -4.64
C LEU A 86 8.14 -2.98 -5.27
N HIS A 87 9.00 -3.54 -6.12
CA HIS A 87 8.84 -4.91 -6.64
C HIS A 87 10.17 -5.69 -6.68
N ALA A 88 11.32 -5.01 -6.52
CA ALA A 88 12.63 -5.62 -6.51
C ALA A 88 12.80 -6.61 -5.34
N LYS A 89 13.65 -7.62 -5.53
CA LYS A 89 14.18 -8.45 -4.45
C LYS A 89 15.70 -8.42 -4.50
N LEU A 90 16.29 -7.87 -3.45
CA LEU A 90 17.71 -7.61 -3.36
C LEU A 90 18.15 -7.74 -1.89
N TYR A 91 19.19 -8.51 -1.66
CA TYR A 91 19.82 -8.68 -0.36
C TYR A 91 21.27 -8.26 -0.48
N LEU A 92 21.69 -7.23 0.23
CA LEU A 92 22.98 -6.57 0.08
C LEU A 92 23.76 -6.64 1.38
N THR A 93 25.01 -7.09 1.33
CA THR A 93 25.96 -7.08 2.45
C THR A 93 27.33 -6.64 1.96
N GLY A 94 27.83 -5.51 2.48
CA GLY A 94 29.11 -4.94 2.05
C GLY A 94 29.21 -4.78 0.52
N GLU A 95 30.12 -5.52 -0.11
CA GLU A 95 30.42 -5.43 -1.54
C GLU A 95 29.62 -6.39 -2.44
N ARG A 96 28.74 -7.24 -1.88
CA ARG A 96 28.04 -8.30 -2.63
C ARG A 96 26.55 -8.28 -2.35
N CYS A 97 25.77 -8.69 -3.35
CA CYS A 97 24.33 -8.83 -3.21
C CYS A 97 23.80 -10.08 -3.89
N LEU A 98 22.64 -10.54 -3.43
CA LEU A 98 21.81 -11.53 -4.10
C LEU A 98 20.59 -10.84 -4.69
N ILE A 99 20.30 -11.12 -5.96
CA ILE A 99 19.19 -10.52 -6.71
C ILE A 99 18.40 -11.63 -7.39
N GLY A 100 17.08 -11.53 -7.41
CA GLY A 100 16.26 -12.46 -8.17
C GLY A 100 14.78 -12.36 -7.87
N SER A 101 14.12 -13.52 -7.79
CA SER A 101 12.66 -13.61 -7.64
C SER A 101 12.21 -13.84 -6.18
N ALA A 102 13.10 -14.37 -5.34
CA ALA A 102 12.76 -14.78 -3.99
C ALA A 102 12.44 -13.58 -3.08
N ASN A 103 11.23 -13.55 -2.54
CA ASN A 103 10.86 -12.66 -1.43
C ASN A 103 11.38 -13.23 -0.09
N LEU A 104 11.37 -12.43 0.98
CA LEU A 104 11.74 -12.90 2.32
C LEU A 104 10.55 -13.56 3.04
N THR A 105 10.04 -14.66 2.44
CA THR A 105 8.88 -15.42 2.93
C THR A 105 9.19 -16.91 3.01
N GLY A 106 8.44 -17.68 3.80
CA GLY A 106 8.68 -19.12 3.96
C GLY A 106 8.60 -19.88 2.63
N LYS A 107 7.63 -19.53 1.77
CA LYS A 107 7.45 -20.16 0.45
C LYS A 107 8.61 -19.89 -0.50
N ALA A 108 9.09 -18.64 -0.57
CA ALA A 108 10.17 -18.27 -1.47
C ALA A 108 11.55 -18.77 -1.00
N THR A 109 11.78 -18.78 0.31
CA THR A 109 13.06 -19.23 0.88
C THR A 109 13.19 -20.76 0.96
N GLY A 110 12.09 -21.50 0.77
CA GLY A 110 12.10 -22.97 0.89
C GLY A 110 12.01 -23.48 2.33
N ARG A 111 11.56 -22.65 3.27
CA ARG A 111 11.45 -22.97 4.70
C ARG A 111 10.12 -23.63 5.08
N VAL A 112 9.22 -23.84 4.12
CA VAL A 112 7.95 -24.56 4.27
C VAL A 112 7.79 -25.63 3.18
N PRO A 113 6.92 -26.64 3.38
CA PRO A 113 6.53 -27.56 2.32
C PRO A 113 5.91 -26.83 1.12
N ASN A 114 6.00 -27.42 -0.08
CA ASN A 114 5.48 -26.85 -1.33
C ASN A 114 6.00 -25.43 -1.60
N ALA A 115 7.31 -25.24 -1.40
CA ALA A 115 8.02 -24.01 -1.68
C ALA A 115 7.91 -23.60 -3.16
N ASN A 116 8.03 -22.29 -3.41
CA ASN A 116 8.12 -21.75 -4.74
C ASN A 116 9.44 -22.18 -5.41
N ILE A 117 9.43 -22.25 -6.74
CA ILE A 117 10.66 -22.33 -7.52
C ILE A 117 11.15 -20.90 -7.72
N GLU A 118 12.26 -20.55 -7.08
CA GLU A 118 12.84 -19.21 -7.12
C GLU A 118 14.29 -19.27 -7.65
N ILE A 119 14.83 -18.10 -7.99
CA ILE A 119 16.23 -17.92 -8.35
C ILE A 119 16.82 -16.74 -7.58
N LEU A 120 18.07 -16.89 -7.15
CA LEU A 120 18.94 -15.80 -6.70
C LEU A 120 20.29 -15.92 -7.39
N VAL A 121 20.79 -14.79 -7.88
CA VAL A 121 22.10 -14.66 -8.51
C VAL A 121 22.92 -13.68 -7.71
N GLU A 122 24.19 -14.02 -7.47
CA GLU A 122 25.15 -13.11 -6.83
C GLU A 122 25.64 -12.05 -7.83
N ALA A 123 25.67 -10.80 -7.39
CA ALA A 123 26.19 -9.67 -8.14
C ALA A 123 27.02 -8.74 -7.24
N PRO A 124 28.00 -7.99 -7.79
CA PRO A 124 28.69 -6.94 -7.05
C PRO A 124 27.71 -5.83 -6.64
N ALA A 125 27.88 -5.27 -5.44
CA ALA A 125 27.13 -4.10 -4.98
C ALA A 125 27.29 -2.89 -5.92
N ALA A 126 28.47 -2.76 -6.53
CA ALA A 126 28.78 -1.71 -7.49
C ALA A 126 28.18 -1.93 -8.90
N HIS A 127 27.39 -3.00 -9.10
CA HIS A 127 26.74 -3.23 -10.39
C HIS A 127 25.80 -2.06 -10.73
N PRO A 128 25.84 -1.47 -11.95
CA PRO A 128 25.09 -0.25 -12.28
C PRO A 128 23.59 -0.34 -11.99
N GLU A 129 22.95 -1.48 -12.28
CA GLU A 129 21.52 -1.68 -11.99
C GLU A 129 21.22 -1.80 -10.49
N VAL A 130 22.15 -2.29 -9.67
CA VAL A 130 21.99 -2.33 -8.21
C VAL A 130 22.00 -0.90 -7.68
N VAL A 131 22.99 -0.11 -8.09
CA VAL A 131 23.11 1.30 -7.70
C VAL A 131 21.87 2.09 -8.15
N ARG A 132 21.44 1.95 -9.40
CA ARG A 132 20.24 2.64 -9.93
C ARG A 132 19.00 2.33 -9.10
N VAL A 133 18.74 1.05 -8.82
CA VAL A 133 17.55 0.63 -8.05
C VAL A 133 17.62 1.12 -6.61
N LEU A 134 18.78 1.06 -5.96
CA LEU A 134 18.95 1.58 -4.60
C LEU A 134 18.71 3.09 -4.54
N THR A 135 19.22 3.86 -5.51
CA THR A 135 18.95 5.30 -5.61
C THR A 135 17.46 5.61 -5.82
N GLU A 136 16.76 4.82 -6.64
CA GLU A 136 15.31 4.97 -6.83
C GLU A 136 14.51 4.64 -5.56
N ILE A 137 14.96 3.64 -4.80
CA ILE A 137 14.35 3.28 -3.51
C ILE A 137 14.59 4.38 -2.49
N GLU A 138 15.84 4.84 -2.32
CA GLU A 138 16.21 5.89 -1.36
C GLU A 138 15.40 7.18 -1.60
N ALA A 139 15.14 7.54 -2.85
CA ALA A 139 14.37 8.71 -3.21
C ALA A 139 12.86 8.62 -2.88
N ARG A 140 12.33 7.41 -2.62
CA ARG A 140 10.88 7.15 -2.47
C ARG A 140 10.51 6.46 -1.16
N ALA A 141 11.47 5.81 -0.51
CA ALA A 141 11.22 5.08 0.70
C ALA A 141 10.96 6.05 1.86
N VAL A 142 10.00 5.72 2.70
CA VAL A 142 9.70 6.46 3.92
C VAL A 142 9.86 5.56 5.13
N GLU A 143 10.36 6.09 6.24
CA GLU A 143 10.50 5.32 7.47
C GLU A 143 9.13 4.83 7.95
N ALA A 144 9.05 3.52 8.24
CA ALA A 144 7.82 2.90 8.71
C ALA A 144 7.58 3.26 10.18
N THR A 145 6.31 3.46 10.54
CA THR A 145 5.92 3.76 11.93
C THR A 145 4.93 2.72 12.46
N PRO A 146 4.82 2.55 13.78
CA PRO A 146 3.77 1.71 14.37
C PRO A 146 2.36 2.13 13.96
N HIS A 147 2.12 3.43 13.77
CA HIS A 147 0.83 3.94 13.27
C HIS A 147 0.53 3.43 11.85
N MET A 148 1.50 3.45 10.95
CA MET A 148 1.33 2.92 9.59
C MET A 148 1.01 1.42 9.60
N ALA A 149 1.67 0.64 10.47
CA ALA A 149 1.42 -0.78 10.63
C ALA A 149 0.01 -1.06 11.18
N ASP A 150 -0.43 -0.31 12.21
CA ASP A 150 -1.79 -0.42 12.74
C ASP A 150 -2.85 -0.05 11.69
N LEU A 151 -2.64 1.06 10.97
CA LEU A 151 -3.57 1.53 9.95
C LEU A 151 -3.76 0.49 8.84
N VAL A 152 -2.68 -0.06 8.29
CA VAL A 152 -2.79 -1.07 7.22
C VAL A 152 -3.41 -2.37 7.72
N ARG A 153 -3.16 -2.78 8.98
CA ARG A 153 -3.82 -3.92 9.61
C ARG A 153 -5.33 -3.72 9.70
N ARG A 154 -5.76 -2.56 10.21
CA ARG A 154 -7.18 -2.22 10.31
C ARG A 154 -7.87 -2.15 8.95
N GLN A 155 -7.19 -1.64 7.92
CA GLN A 155 -7.70 -1.67 6.55
C GLN A 155 -7.85 -3.12 6.06
N ALA A 156 -6.83 -3.96 6.28
CA ALA A 156 -6.85 -5.36 5.89
C ALA A 156 -7.97 -6.16 6.59
N ASP A 157 -8.21 -5.92 7.87
CA ASP A 157 -9.28 -6.58 8.62
C ASP A 157 -10.66 -6.17 8.11
N LEU A 158 -10.86 -4.88 7.79
CA LEU A 158 -12.07 -4.40 7.12
C LEU A 158 -12.27 -5.12 5.77
N LEU A 159 -11.22 -5.27 4.97
CA LEU A 159 -11.30 -5.98 3.68
C LEU A 159 -11.64 -7.47 3.84
N LYS A 160 -11.12 -8.14 4.88
CA LYS A 160 -11.49 -9.53 5.20
C LYS A 160 -12.96 -9.66 5.60
N GLU A 161 -13.50 -8.72 6.36
CA GLU A 161 -14.93 -8.70 6.73
C GLU A 161 -15.83 -8.52 5.50
N HIS A 162 -15.40 -7.71 4.53
CA HIS A 162 -16.15 -7.44 3.30
C HIS A 162 -15.99 -8.53 2.23
N ARG A 163 -14.95 -9.36 2.33
CA ARG A 163 -14.73 -10.53 1.47
C ARG A 163 -15.11 -11.79 2.25
N PRO A 164 -16.38 -12.25 2.23
CA PRO A 164 -16.73 -13.48 2.91
C PRO A 164 -15.85 -14.63 2.41
N ALA A 165 -15.45 -15.51 3.34
CA ALA A 165 -14.61 -16.67 3.05
C ALA A 165 -15.19 -17.48 1.87
N ALA A 166 -14.33 -17.77 0.89
CA ALA A 166 -14.54 -18.59 -0.30
C ALA A 166 -15.89 -19.34 -0.36
N SER A 167 -16.87 -18.77 -1.06
CA SER A 167 -17.87 -19.60 -1.72
C SER A 167 -17.33 -19.99 -3.09
N ASP A 168 -17.22 -21.29 -3.39
CA ASP A 168 -16.82 -21.87 -4.69
C ASP A 168 -17.84 -21.60 -5.84
N GLN A 169 -18.58 -20.50 -5.76
CA GLN A 169 -19.45 -20.02 -6.82
C GLN A 169 -18.89 -18.70 -7.35
N PRO A 170 -18.84 -18.49 -8.67
CA PRO A 170 -18.60 -17.17 -9.23
C PRO A 170 -19.80 -16.31 -8.83
N ARG A 171 -19.69 -15.62 -7.70
CA ARG A 171 -20.69 -14.64 -7.30
C ARG A 171 -20.54 -13.47 -8.26
N GLU A 172 -21.53 -13.33 -9.13
CA GLU A 172 -21.96 -12.04 -9.68
C GLU A 172 -22.52 -11.17 -8.54
N GLU A 173 -21.77 -11.00 -7.44
CA GLU A 173 -22.00 -9.90 -6.52
C GLU A 173 -21.29 -8.73 -7.18
N THR A 174 -22.08 -7.90 -7.88
CA THR A 174 -21.68 -6.55 -8.28
C THR A 174 -20.89 -5.94 -7.13
N LEU A 175 -19.58 -5.83 -7.30
CA LEU A 175 -18.72 -4.97 -6.50
C LEU A 175 -19.44 -3.63 -6.46
N GLN A 176 -20.14 -3.32 -5.37
CA GLN A 176 -20.57 -1.96 -5.13
C GLN A 176 -19.27 -1.17 -5.08
N GLY A 177 -18.98 -0.44 -6.16
CA GLY A 177 -17.76 0.34 -6.28
C GLY A 177 -17.58 1.25 -5.07
N TRP A 178 -16.34 1.60 -4.78
CA TRP A 178 -16.06 2.56 -3.71
C TRP A 178 -16.75 3.90 -4.02
N TYR A 179 -17.50 4.40 -3.03
CA TYR A 179 -18.01 5.76 -2.98
C TYR A 179 -17.56 6.39 -1.66
N PRO A 180 -17.03 7.62 -1.68
CA PRO A 180 -16.53 8.25 -0.47
C PRO A 180 -17.64 8.46 0.56
N VAL A 181 -17.39 8.11 1.82
CA VAL A 181 -18.34 8.31 2.94
C VAL A 181 -17.93 9.45 3.87
N THR A 182 -16.64 9.79 3.90
CA THR A 182 -16.08 10.88 4.71
C THR A 182 -16.44 12.24 4.10
N ARG A 183 -17.21 13.06 4.81
CA ARG A 183 -17.58 14.42 4.33
C ARG A 183 -16.48 15.48 4.46
N ARG A 184 -15.35 15.11 5.04
CA ARG A 184 -14.22 15.97 5.38
C ARG A 184 -12.94 15.44 4.72
N PRO A 185 -12.80 15.56 3.39
CA PRO A 185 -11.63 15.04 2.69
C PRO A 185 -10.30 15.58 3.25
N GLU A 186 -10.31 16.80 3.80
CA GLU A 186 -9.15 17.43 4.43
C GLU A 186 -8.67 16.72 5.71
N ALA A 187 -9.51 15.88 6.33
CA ALA A 187 -9.17 15.13 7.53
C ALA A 187 -8.41 13.83 7.24
N ILE A 188 -8.44 13.35 5.99
CA ILE A 188 -8.02 11.98 5.65
C ILE A 188 -6.50 11.86 5.66
N TYR A 189 -5.78 12.77 5.00
CA TYR A 189 -4.32 12.71 4.96
C TYR A 189 -3.67 12.92 6.35
N PRO A 190 -4.11 13.88 7.19
CA PRO A 190 -3.63 13.98 8.57
C PRO A 190 -3.86 12.71 9.40
N TYR A 191 -5.02 12.04 9.24
CA TYR A 191 -5.30 10.74 9.87
C TYR A 191 -4.36 9.65 9.36
N TYR A 192 -4.20 9.56 8.04
CA TYR A 192 -3.32 8.61 7.36
C TYR A 192 -1.88 8.70 7.87
N CYS A 193 -1.35 9.91 8.06
CA CYS A 193 -0.02 10.13 8.64
C CYS A 193 0.07 9.94 10.16
N GLY A 194 -1.03 9.70 10.87
CA GLY A 194 -1.05 9.63 12.34
C GLY A 194 -0.88 10.98 13.03
N ARG A 195 -1.10 12.09 12.31
CA ARG A 195 -0.96 13.48 12.80
C ARG A 195 -2.25 14.04 13.39
N ALA A 196 -3.37 13.35 13.22
CA ALA A 196 -4.67 13.76 13.75
C ALA A 196 -5.46 12.56 14.29
N GLN A 197 -6.25 12.81 15.33
CA GLN A 197 -7.18 11.85 15.92
C GLN A 197 -8.60 12.43 15.85
N PHE A 198 -9.58 11.55 15.67
CA PHE A 198 -10.98 11.95 15.54
C PHE A 198 -11.89 11.09 16.41
N GLY A 199 -13.16 11.49 16.50
CA GLY A 199 -14.17 10.62 17.14
C GLY A 199 -14.31 9.30 16.38
N ARG A 200 -14.61 8.21 17.10
CA ARG A 200 -14.70 6.84 16.53
C ARG A 200 -15.50 6.73 15.24
N SER A 201 -16.62 7.44 15.13
CA SER A 201 -17.46 7.42 13.92
C SER A 201 -16.78 8.04 12.70
N VAL A 202 -16.00 9.10 12.90
CA VAL A 202 -15.23 9.76 11.83
C VAL A 202 -14.06 8.89 11.42
N GLU A 203 -13.33 8.32 12.38
CA GLU A 203 -12.22 7.42 12.08
C GLU A 203 -12.68 6.16 11.35
N ALA A 204 -13.85 5.60 11.70
CA ALA A 204 -14.42 4.46 11.01
C ALA A 204 -14.77 4.79 9.54
N ALA A 205 -15.28 5.99 9.27
CA ALA A 205 -15.57 6.45 7.91
C ALA A 205 -14.27 6.63 7.10
N ILE A 206 -13.27 7.28 7.69
CA ILE A 206 -11.95 7.47 7.06
C ILE A 206 -11.29 6.12 6.76
N LEU A 207 -11.27 5.22 7.74
CA LEU A 207 -10.70 3.89 7.58
C LEU A 207 -11.40 3.10 6.47
N ARG A 208 -12.73 3.19 6.39
CA ARG A 208 -13.50 2.56 5.32
C ARG A 208 -13.09 3.09 3.95
N ASP A 209 -12.99 4.41 3.81
CA ASP A 209 -12.58 5.03 2.53
C ASP A 209 -11.18 4.57 2.12
N LEU A 210 -10.21 4.64 3.05
CA LEU A 210 -8.83 4.21 2.80
C LEU A 210 -8.74 2.73 2.40
N ALA A 211 -9.46 1.86 3.12
CA ALA A 211 -9.46 0.43 2.87
C ALA A 211 -10.07 0.08 1.49
N LEU A 212 -11.20 0.69 1.12
CA LEU A 212 -11.85 0.41 -0.17
C LEU A 212 -11.11 1.04 -1.37
N ILE A 213 -10.36 2.11 -1.15
CA ILE A 213 -9.40 2.64 -2.14
C ILE A 213 -8.22 1.66 -2.34
N GLY A 214 -7.89 0.88 -1.32
CA GLY A 214 -6.70 0.04 -1.27
C GLY A 214 -5.44 0.85 -0.96
N MET A 215 -5.55 1.83 -0.06
CA MET A 215 -4.49 2.83 0.15
C MET A 215 -3.23 2.21 0.78
N PRO A 216 -2.09 2.14 0.06
CA PRO A 216 -0.82 1.67 0.62
C PRO A 216 -0.36 2.56 1.78
N ALA A 217 0.43 2.01 2.70
CA ALA A 217 1.11 2.81 3.72
C ALA A 217 2.39 3.45 3.18
N GLY A 218 2.72 4.66 3.64
CA GLY A 218 3.97 5.35 3.33
C GLY A 218 3.97 6.22 2.06
N LEU A 219 2.82 6.69 1.59
CA LEU A 219 2.73 7.64 0.49
C LEU A 219 2.96 9.08 0.95
N SER A 220 3.62 9.88 0.10
CA SER A 220 3.63 11.33 0.23
C SER A 220 2.23 11.93 -0.02
N GLU A 221 2.02 13.20 0.34
CA GLU A 221 0.72 13.87 0.15
C GLU A 221 0.30 13.95 -1.32
N THR A 222 1.29 14.14 -2.20
CA THR A 222 1.06 14.19 -3.66
C THR A 222 0.67 12.81 -4.18
N GLU A 223 1.42 11.76 -3.87
CA GLU A 223 1.09 10.40 -4.31
C GLU A 223 -0.24 9.91 -3.71
N PHE A 224 -0.50 10.24 -2.45
CA PHE A 224 -1.77 9.95 -1.77
C PHE A 224 -2.95 10.61 -2.50
N SER A 225 -2.81 11.88 -2.87
CA SER A 225 -3.82 12.62 -3.62
C SER A 225 -4.03 12.06 -5.03
N ASP A 226 -2.93 11.71 -5.72
CA ASP A 226 -2.98 11.10 -7.06
C ASP A 226 -3.71 9.75 -7.05
N VAL A 227 -3.49 8.91 -6.03
CA VAL A 227 -4.22 7.65 -5.85
C VAL A 227 -5.72 7.90 -5.66
N ILE A 228 -6.09 8.85 -4.81
CA ILE A 228 -7.50 9.20 -4.58
C ILE A 228 -8.13 9.75 -5.86
N GLU A 229 -7.45 10.67 -6.56
CA GLU A 229 -7.94 11.22 -7.82
C GLU A 229 -8.15 10.10 -8.86
N GLY A 230 -7.20 9.18 -8.97
CA GLY A 230 -7.33 7.99 -9.82
C GLY A 230 -8.58 7.17 -9.50
N ARG A 231 -8.82 6.88 -8.22
CA ARG A 231 -10.02 6.15 -7.79
C ARG A 231 -11.31 6.92 -8.02
N LEU A 232 -11.33 8.24 -7.84
CA LEU A 232 -12.50 9.05 -8.14
C LEU A 232 -12.85 8.97 -9.62
N ARG A 233 -11.85 8.97 -10.52
CA ARG A 233 -12.06 8.83 -11.96
C ARG A 233 -12.58 7.45 -12.38
N GLU A 234 -12.40 6.43 -11.55
CA GLU A 234 -12.95 5.09 -11.78
C GLU A 234 -14.44 4.99 -11.42
N ILE A 235 -15.01 5.97 -10.71
CA ILE A 235 -16.44 5.97 -10.36
C ILE A 235 -17.30 6.05 -11.64
N PRO A 236 -18.19 5.06 -11.90
CA PRO A 236 -18.99 5.04 -13.13
C PRO A 236 -19.87 6.28 -13.32
N ALA A 237 -20.42 6.83 -12.24
CA ALA A 237 -21.23 8.04 -12.26
C ALA A 237 -20.45 9.31 -12.67
N LEU A 238 -19.11 9.27 -12.62
CA LEU A 238 -18.22 10.38 -13.00
C LEU A 238 -17.66 10.27 -14.43
N GLN A 239 -17.99 9.21 -15.19
CA GLN A 239 -17.42 9.01 -16.54
C GLN A 239 -17.68 10.17 -17.50
N ALA A 240 -18.85 10.82 -17.41
CA ALA A 240 -19.16 12.01 -18.20
C ALA A 240 -18.17 13.16 -17.93
N LEU A 241 -17.82 13.38 -16.66
CA LEU A 241 -16.86 14.38 -16.22
C LEU A 241 -15.43 14.01 -16.66
N VAL A 242 -15.06 12.73 -16.57
CA VAL A 242 -13.76 12.22 -17.04
C VAL A 242 -13.58 12.41 -18.55
N ALA A 243 -14.67 12.29 -19.32
CA ALA A 243 -14.68 12.54 -20.76
C ALA A 243 -14.60 14.04 -21.15
N GLY A 244 -14.49 14.94 -20.16
CA GLY A 244 -14.38 16.39 -20.38
C GLY A 244 -15.72 17.11 -20.51
N ASN A 245 -16.85 16.43 -20.25
CA ASN A 245 -18.14 17.09 -20.19
C ASN A 245 -18.37 17.75 -18.82
N ARG A 246 -19.39 18.59 -18.75
CA ARG A 246 -19.88 19.13 -17.48
C ARG A 246 -20.80 18.10 -16.82
N LEU A 247 -20.81 18.11 -15.50
CA LEU A 247 -21.74 17.30 -14.73
C LEU A 247 -22.35 18.16 -13.63
N SER A 248 -23.66 18.36 -13.69
CA SER A 248 -24.41 19.02 -12.62
C SER A 248 -24.63 18.05 -11.44
N ASN A 249 -24.88 18.61 -10.26
CA ASN A 249 -25.22 17.80 -9.07
C ASN A 249 -26.48 16.94 -9.29
N VAL A 250 -27.45 17.42 -10.07
CA VAL A 250 -28.69 16.68 -10.37
C VAL A 250 -28.41 15.48 -11.28
N GLU A 251 -27.56 15.65 -12.30
CA GLU A 251 -27.16 14.55 -13.19
C GLU A 251 -26.33 13.50 -12.43
N LEU A 252 -25.43 13.91 -11.55
CA LEU A 252 -24.67 13.00 -10.70
C LEU A 252 -25.59 12.23 -9.74
N GLN A 253 -26.56 12.91 -9.11
CA GLN A 253 -27.53 12.25 -8.23
C GLN A 253 -28.38 11.23 -8.99
N HIS A 254 -28.87 11.57 -10.19
CA HIS A 254 -29.64 10.65 -11.03
C HIS A 254 -28.81 9.44 -11.44
N ALA A 255 -27.56 9.65 -11.88
CA ALA A 255 -26.65 8.57 -12.24
C ALA A 255 -26.39 7.61 -11.07
N LEU A 256 -26.23 8.14 -9.85
CA LEU A 256 -26.09 7.31 -8.65
C LEU A 256 -27.37 6.50 -8.35
N GLN A 257 -28.55 7.10 -8.47
CA GLN A 257 -29.83 6.39 -8.28
C GLN A 257 -29.98 5.24 -9.27
N GLU A 258 -29.71 5.49 -10.55
CA GLU A 258 -29.83 4.49 -11.62
C GLU A 258 -28.80 3.35 -11.49
N GLN A 259 -27.54 3.69 -11.17
CA GLN A 259 -26.45 2.72 -11.18
C GLN A 259 -26.34 1.91 -9.90
N THR A 260 -26.75 2.45 -8.75
CA THR A 260 -26.55 1.80 -7.45
C THR A 260 -27.85 1.54 -6.69
N GLY A 261 -29.00 2.03 -7.18
CA GLY A 261 -30.29 1.89 -6.49
C GLY A 261 -30.40 2.70 -5.20
N MET A 262 -29.57 3.75 -5.03
CA MET A 262 -29.62 4.62 -3.84
C MET A 262 -30.97 5.36 -3.75
N THR A 263 -31.45 5.58 -2.53
CA THR A 263 -32.60 6.48 -2.30
C THR A 263 -32.23 7.92 -2.64
N ASP A 264 -33.22 8.79 -2.82
CA ASP A 264 -33.00 10.22 -3.08
C ASP A 264 -32.11 10.90 -2.02
N GLU A 265 -32.38 10.63 -0.74
CA GLU A 265 -31.58 11.18 0.34
C GLU A 265 -30.13 10.64 0.34
N GLN A 266 -29.95 9.34 0.03
CA GLN A 266 -28.63 8.73 -0.07
C GLN A 266 -27.84 9.31 -1.24
N ALA A 267 -28.44 9.35 -2.43
CA ALA A 267 -27.80 9.85 -3.65
C ALA A 267 -27.42 11.33 -3.54
N ARG A 268 -28.27 12.16 -2.93
CA ARG A 268 -27.94 13.57 -2.64
C ARG A 268 -26.73 13.69 -1.72
N ARG A 269 -26.73 12.96 -0.60
CA ARG A 269 -25.61 12.97 0.37
C ARG A 269 -24.30 12.48 -0.25
N THR A 270 -24.36 11.43 -1.07
CA THR A 270 -23.19 10.89 -1.78
C THR A 270 -22.67 11.90 -2.82
N THR A 271 -23.57 12.55 -3.57
CA THR A 271 -23.22 13.62 -4.53
C THR A 271 -22.47 14.76 -3.85
N GLU A 272 -22.98 15.28 -2.74
CA GLU A 272 -22.33 16.34 -1.95
C GLU A 272 -20.92 15.92 -1.46
N THR A 273 -20.79 14.64 -1.08
CA THR A 273 -19.54 14.08 -0.59
C THR A 273 -18.52 13.94 -1.74
N ILE A 274 -18.92 13.38 -2.88
CA ILE A 274 -18.09 13.29 -4.09
C ILE A 274 -17.64 14.68 -4.54
N ALA A 275 -18.53 15.67 -4.56
CA ALA A 275 -18.18 17.05 -4.93
C ALA A 275 -17.16 17.67 -3.96
N ALA A 276 -17.22 17.37 -2.66
CA ALA A 276 -16.20 17.80 -1.70
C ALA A 276 -14.85 17.14 -1.97
N TRP A 277 -14.83 15.84 -2.27
CA TRP A 277 -13.61 15.10 -2.59
C TRP A 277 -12.98 15.55 -3.89
N LEU A 278 -13.77 15.76 -4.95
CA LEU A 278 -13.29 16.25 -6.24
C LEU A 278 -12.64 17.63 -6.13
N ARG A 279 -13.20 18.53 -5.30
CA ARG A 279 -12.61 19.84 -5.02
C ARG A 279 -11.31 19.77 -4.22
N HIS A 280 -11.17 18.79 -3.35
CA HIS A 280 -10.01 18.67 -2.47
C HIS A 280 -8.84 17.94 -3.13
N PHE A 281 -9.11 16.78 -3.74
CA PHE A 281 -8.07 15.90 -4.30
C PHE A 281 -7.93 16.02 -5.81
N GLY A 282 -8.99 16.41 -6.51
CA GLY A 282 -8.98 16.44 -7.96
C GLY A 282 -8.64 17.81 -8.52
N ARG A 283 -8.25 17.82 -9.80
CA ARG A 283 -8.27 19.03 -10.63
C ARG A 283 -9.69 19.28 -11.12
N PHE A 284 -10.61 19.47 -10.19
CA PHE A 284 -12.00 19.82 -10.48
C PHE A 284 -12.42 21.00 -9.61
N TYR A 285 -13.16 21.93 -10.18
CA TYR A 285 -13.76 23.04 -9.44
C TYR A 285 -15.27 23.05 -9.64
N THR A 286 -15.99 23.59 -8.66
CA THR A 286 -17.43 23.78 -8.71
C THR A 286 -17.72 25.22 -9.04
N ASP A 287 -18.41 25.48 -10.16
CA ASP A 287 -18.90 26.81 -10.49
C ASP A 287 -20.07 27.14 -9.54
N VAL A 288 -19.84 28.01 -8.56
CA VAL A 288 -20.81 28.34 -7.49
C VAL A 288 -22.10 28.96 -8.04
N GLY A 289 -22.03 29.57 -9.24
CA GLY A 289 -23.21 30.14 -9.91
C GLY A 289 -24.12 29.09 -10.54
N THR A 290 -23.55 27.99 -11.04
CA THR A 290 -24.29 26.96 -11.80
C THR A 290 -24.37 25.60 -11.09
N TRP A 291 -23.64 25.41 -9.99
CA TRP A 291 -23.48 24.13 -9.28
C TRP A 291 -23.03 22.99 -10.22
N GLU A 292 -22.21 23.33 -11.21
CA GLU A 292 -21.59 22.40 -12.15
C GLU A 292 -20.18 22.03 -11.70
N ILE A 293 -19.82 20.76 -11.82
CA ILE A 293 -18.45 20.27 -11.65
C ILE A 293 -17.76 20.32 -13.01
N ARG A 294 -16.55 20.91 -13.06
CA ARG A 294 -15.75 21.05 -14.29
C ARG A 294 -14.31 20.58 -14.08
N HIS A 295 -13.70 20.10 -15.15
CA HIS A 295 -12.26 19.78 -15.20
C HIS A 295 -11.43 21.07 -15.19
N GLY A 296 -10.40 21.14 -14.35
CA GLY A 296 -9.50 22.29 -14.20
C GLY A 296 -9.25 22.70 -12.75
N GLN A 297 -8.34 23.64 -12.55
CA GLN A 297 -8.16 24.35 -11.27
C GLN A 297 -8.94 25.66 -11.31
N GLU A 298 -9.54 26.06 -10.18
CA GLU A 298 -10.19 27.37 -10.06
C GLU A 298 -9.13 28.47 -10.26
N LEU A 299 -9.27 29.27 -11.31
CA LEU A 299 -8.43 30.44 -11.54
C LEU A 299 -8.98 31.57 -10.66
N HIS A 300 -8.24 31.92 -9.61
CA HIS A 300 -8.50 33.12 -8.78
C HIS A 300 -8.14 34.40 -9.52
#